data_AF-A0AAV1CT93-F1
#
_entry.id   AF-A0AAV1CT93-F1
#
_cell.length_a   1.000
_cell.length_b   1.000
_cell.length_c   1.000
_cell.angle_alpha   90.00
_cell.angle_beta   90.00
_cell.angle_gamma   90.00
#
_symmetry.space_group_name_H-M   'P 1'
#
loop_
_entity.id
_entity.type
_entity.pdbx_description
1 polymer ?
#
loop_
_entity_poly.entity_id
_entity_poly.type
_entity_poly.pdbx_seq_one_letter_code
_entity_poly.pdbx_strand_id
1 'polypeptide(L)'
;MVIVHPDTDFLEDIAGNVKEYVLKELNIKSLVPCNDALKYASLRASVLNVLGKRLGRSMEGVKEAVKALSTEDVLASEKSGEMVLASCSVKFSQVKITRVFKRPDHMNEGEMDAAGDGDVTVILRLRG
;
A
#
# COMPACT_ATOMS: atom_id res chain seq x y z
N MET A 1 -11.63 10.20 -10.04
CA MET A 1 -11.00 9.77 -8.79
C MET A 1 -11.09 8.25 -8.67
N VAL A 2 -10.03 7.59 -8.23
CA VAL A 2 -10.03 6.15 -7.91
C VAL A 2 -9.78 6.03 -6.41
N ILE A 3 -10.60 5.24 -5.71
CA ILE A 3 -10.39 4.91 -4.29
C ILE A 3 -9.93 3.46 -4.23
N VAL A 4 -8.77 3.25 -3.63
CA VAL A 4 -8.10 1.96 -3.55
C VAL A 4 -8.10 1.49 -2.10
N HIS A 5 -8.72 0.35 -1.84
CA HIS A 5 -8.84 -0.23 -0.49
C HIS A 5 -9.11 -1.74 -0.56
N PRO A 6 -8.49 -2.59 0.29
CA PRO A 6 -8.67 -4.05 0.20
C PRO A 6 -10.07 -4.53 0.65
N ASP A 7 -10.73 -3.80 1.55
CA ASP A 7 -12.07 -4.12 2.02
C ASP A 7 -13.13 -3.76 0.97
N THR A 8 -13.91 -4.77 0.57
CA THR A 8 -14.94 -4.62 -0.46
C THR A 8 -16.20 -3.95 0.10
N ASP A 9 -16.56 -4.20 1.35
CA ASP A 9 -17.72 -3.59 2.00
C ASP A 9 -17.52 -2.07 2.12
N PHE A 10 -16.32 -1.66 2.53
CA PHE A 10 -15.91 -0.25 2.52
C PHE A 10 -16.05 0.40 1.12
N LEU A 11 -15.62 -0.30 0.07
CA LEU A 11 -15.71 0.21 -1.30
C LEU A 11 -17.14 0.30 -1.80
N GLU A 12 -18.00 -0.63 -1.41
CA GLU A 12 -19.43 -0.62 -1.74
C GLU A 12 -20.15 0.57 -1.08
N ASP A 13 -19.88 0.84 0.19
CA ASP A 13 -20.42 2.00 0.89
C ASP A 13 -20.03 3.32 0.21
N ILE A 14 -18.76 3.43 -0.18
CA ILE A 14 -18.23 4.57 -0.91
C ILE A 14 -18.87 4.71 -2.29
N ALA A 15 -19.09 3.60 -3.01
CA ALA A 15 -19.67 3.60 -4.35
C ALA A 15 -21.19 3.80 -4.37
N GLY A 16 -21.88 3.46 -3.28
CA GLY A 16 -23.32 3.63 -3.09
C GLY A 16 -23.65 4.97 -2.44
N ASN A 17 -23.62 4.99 -1.11
CA ASN A 17 -24.21 6.07 -0.29
C ASN A 17 -23.40 7.37 -0.38
N VAL A 18 -22.07 7.26 -0.43
CA VAL A 18 -21.19 8.44 -0.34
C VAL A 18 -20.90 9.02 -1.72
N LYS A 19 -21.03 8.23 -2.79
CA LYS A 19 -20.60 8.59 -4.15
C LYS A 19 -21.16 9.91 -4.64
N GLU A 20 -22.46 10.14 -4.53
CA GLU A 20 -23.11 11.35 -5.04
C GLU A 20 -22.63 12.60 -4.31
N TYR A 21 -22.43 12.50 -3.00
CA TYR A 21 -21.88 13.57 -2.18
C TYR A 21 -20.45 13.92 -2.61
N VAL A 22 -19.57 12.92 -2.76
CA VAL A 22 -18.18 13.16 -3.19
C VAL A 22 -18.12 13.77 -4.60
N LEU A 23 -18.95 13.30 -5.53
CA LEU A 23 -18.99 13.84 -6.89
C LEU A 23 -19.36 15.33 -6.91
N LYS A 24 -20.36 15.72 -6.11
CA LYS A 24 -20.84 17.12 -6.03
C LYS A 24 -19.84 18.02 -5.29
N GLU A 25 -19.42 17.65 -4.09
CA GLU A 25 -18.60 18.51 -3.23
C GLU A 25 -17.18 18.70 -3.78
N LEU A 26 -16.58 17.65 -4.35
CA LEU A 26 -15.21 17.71 -4.89
C LEU A 26 -15.16 18.08 -6.39
N ASN A 27 -16.32 18.31 -7.02
CA ASN A 27 -16.45 18.62 -8.45
C ASN A 27 -15.67 17.63 -9.35
N ILE A 28 -15.80 16.34 -9.08
CA ILE A 28 -15.15 15.27 -9.83
C ILE A 28 -16.13 14.58 -10.77
N LYS A 29 -15.69 14.25 -11.99
CA LYS A 29 -16.55 13.62 -13.03
C LYS A 29 -16.91 12.16 -12.73
N SER A 30 -16.01 11.43 -12.07
CA SER A 30 -16.19 10.01 -11.79
C SER A 30 -15.45 9.57 -10.53
N LEU A 31 -16.05 8.60 -9.83
CA LEU A 31 -15.48 7.91 -8.68
C LEU A 31 -15.49 6.41 -8.99
N VAL A 32 -14.32 5.79 -8.91
CA VAL A 32 -14.12 4.37 -9.22
C VAL A 32 -13.53 3.66 -8.01
N PRO A 33 -14.26 2.77 -7.33
CA PRO A 33 -13.68 1.89 -6.31
C PRO A 33 -12.74 0.87 -6.96
N CYS A 34 -11.67 0.50 -6.27
CA CYS A 34 -10.69 -0.48 -6.72
C CYS A 34 -10.17 -1.29 -5.54
N ASN A 35 -10.47 -2.58 -5.51
CA ASN A 35 -9.97 -3.49 -4.47
C ASN A 35 -8.56 -4.03 -4.76
N ASP A 36 -8.06 -3.83 -5.98
CA ASP A 36 -6.73 -4.23 -6.38
C ASP A 36 -5.70 -3.14 -6.04
N ALA A 37 -5.16 -3.21 -4.83
CA ALA A 37 -4.12 -2.30 -4.39
C ALA A 37 -2.83 -2.39 -5.23
N LEU A 38 -2.52 -3.56 -5.78
CA LEU A 38 -1.26 -3.77 -6.52
C LEU A 38 -1.24 -3.06 -7.87
N LYS A 39 -2.43 -2.77 -8.42
CA LYS A 39 -2.58 -1.98 -9.64
C LYS A 39 -2.02 -0.56 -9.50
N TYR A 40 -2.06 0.00 -8.29
CA TYR A 40 -1.68 1.39 -8.03
C TYR A 40 -0.70 1.55 -6.87
N ALA A 41 -0.25 0.47 -6.26
CA ALA A 41 0.71 0.50 -5.17
C ALA A 41 1.69 -0.67 -5.27
N SER A 42 2.96 -0.38 -5.02
CA SER A 42 3.95 -1.41 -4.69
C SER A 42 3.95 -1.63 -3.18
N LEU A 43 4.04 -2.89 -2.77
CA LEU A 43 4.24 -3.21 -1.36
C LEU A 43 5.71 -3.09 -1.00
N ARG A 44 5.99 -2.38 0.09
CA ARG A 44 7.31 -2.35 0.72
C ARG A 44 7.19 -2.82 2.16
N ALA A 45 8.01 -3.78 2.54
CA ALA A 45 8.14 -4.16 3.93
C ALA A 45 9.21 -3.32 4.62
N SER A 46 9.03 -3.04 5.91
CA SER A 46 10.01 -2.36 6.74
C SER A 46 10.01 -2.94 8.16
N VAL A 47 11.20 -3.10 8.75
CA VAL A 47 11.33 -3.64 10.11
C VAL A 47 11.00 -2.55 11.13
N LEU A 48 10.16 -2.88 12.11
CA LEU A 48 9.86 -1.99 13.23
C LEU A 48 11.08 -1.82 14.16
N ASN A 49 11.21 -0.64 14.74
CA ASN A 49 12.33 -0.29 15.61
C ASN A 49 12.45 -1.17 16.88
N VAL A 50 11.39 -1.92 17.24
CA VAL A 50 11.40 -2.89 18.34
C VAL A 50 12.44 -4.00 18.16
N LEU A 51 12.75 -4.37 16.91
CA LEU A 51 13.80 -5.35 16.61
C LEU A 51 15.21 -4.76 16.66
N GLY A 52 15.34 -3.44 16.55
CA GLY A 52 16.63 -2.75 16.64
C GLY A 52 17.36 -2.99 17.95
N LYS A 53 16.62 -3.05 19.06
CA LYS A 53 17.19 -3.37 20.38
C LYS A 53 17.71 -4.81 20.48
N ARG A 54 17.16 -5.74 19.71
CA ARG A 54 17.55 -7.17 19.71
C ARG A 54 18.67 -7.50 18.73
N LEU A 55 18.67 -6.85 17.57
CA LEU A 55 19.58 -7.18 16.46
C LEU A 55 20.85 -6.32 16.42
N GLY A 56 20.88 -5.16 17.09
CA GLY A 56 22.08 -4.31 17.19
C GLY A 56 22.69 -4.01 15.81
N ARG A 57 23.95 -4.42 15.60
CA ARG A 57 24.70 -4.21 14.34
C ARG A 57 24.13 -5.00 13.15
N SER A 58 23.47 -6.13 13.37
CA SER A 58 22.87 -6.94 12.29
C SER A 58 21.55 -6.34 11.78
N MET A 59 21.03 -5.31 12.43
CA MET A 59 19.76 -4.68 12.06
C MET A 59 19.79 -4.05 10.67
N GLU A 60 20.94 -3.48 10.27
CA GLU A 60 21.07 -2.85 8.96
C GLU A 60 20.95 -3.87 7.82
N GLY A 61 21.62 -5.02 7.96
CA GLY A 61 21.51 -6.13 7.01
C GLY A 61 20.08 -6.70 6.92
N VAL A 62 19.41 -6.85 8.07
CA VAL A 62 18.00 -7.33 8.08
C VAL A 62 17.06 -6.29 7.47
N LYS A 63 17.27 -4.99 7.73
CA LYS A 63 16.47 -3.92 7.11
C LYS A 63 16.62 -3.89 5.60
N GLU A 64 17.85 -3.98 5.10
CA GLU A 64 18.11 -4.00 3.67
C GLU A 64 17.55 -5.27 3.02
N ALA A 65 17.68 -6.43 3.67
CA ALA A 65 17.05 -7.67 3.22
C ALA A 65 15.52 -7.56 3.16
N VAL A 66 14.86 -7.00 4.19
CA VAL A 66 13.40 -6.75 4.20
C VAL A 66 12.99 -5.78 3.09
N LYS A 67 13.74 -4.71 2.88
CA LYS A 67 13.44 -3.73 1.83
C LYS A 67 13.65 -4.28 0.42
N ALA A 68 14.58 -5.23 0.27
CA ALA A 68 14.90 -5.87 -1.01
C ALA A 68 13.89 -6.94 -1.42
N LEU A 69 12.93 -7.29 -0.56
CA LEU A 69 11.89 -8.25 -0.89
C LEU A 69 11.01 -7.76 -2.03
N SER A 70 10.62 -8.70 -2.88
CA SER A 70 9.65 -8.44 -3.93
C SER A 70 8.26 -8.24 -3.32
N THR A 71 7.37 -7.57 -4.07
CA THR A 71 5.97 -7.42 -3.68
C THR A 71 5.28 -8.77 -3.45
N GLU A 72 5.67 -9.79 -4.20
CA GLU A 72 5.15 -11.17 -4.09
C GLU A 72 5.56 -11.81 -2.75
N ASP A 73 6.83 -11.66 -2.36
CA ASP A 73 7.34 -12.17 -1.08
C ASP A 73 6.68 -11.48 0.11
N VAL A 74 6.43 -10.17 0.00
CA VAL A 74 5.74 -9.39 1.03
C VAL A 74 4.30 -9.89 1.20
N LEU A 75 3.58 -10.16 0.11
CA LEU A 75 2.23 -10.75 0.14
C LEU A 75 2.22 -12.16 0.72
N ALA A 76 3.16 -13.00 0.32
CA ALA A 76 3.28 -14.35 0.86
C ALA A 76 3.49 -14.32 2.38
N SER A 77 4.32 -13.38 2.85
CA SER A 77 4.63 -13.19 4.27
C SER A 77 3.47 -12.57 5.06
N GLU A 78 2.66 -11.71 4.43
CA GLU A 78 1.41 -11.20 5.01
C GLU A 78 0.41 -12.34 5.26
N LYS A 79 0.31 -13.29 4.34
CA LYS A 79 -0.54 -14.47 4.48
C LYS A 79 0.00 -15.51 5.47
N SER A 80 1.32 -15.71 5.50
CA SER A 80 1.94 -16.71 6.39
C SER A 80 2.15 -16.21 7.82
N GLY A 81 2.17 -14.88 8.05
CA GLY A 81 2.37 -14.29 9.37
C GLY A 81 3.80 -14.35 9.92
N GLU A 82 4.74 -14.95 9.18
CA GLU A 82 6.16 -15.04 9.54
C GLU A 82 7.04 -14.89 8.30
N MET A 83 8.27 -14.39 8.50
CA MET A 83 9.23 -14.20 7.42
C MET A 83 10.63 -14.56 7.92
N VAL A 84 11.36 -15.37 7.15
CA VAL A 84 12.73 -15.77 7.49
C VAL A 84 13.70 -15.03 6.58
N LEU A 85 14.60 -14.23 7.15
CA LEU A 85 15.57 -13.44 6.39
C LEU A 85 16.99 -13.66 6.87
N ALA A 86 17.86 -14.03 5.94
CA ALA A 86 19.31 -14.03 6.08
C ALA A 86 19.84 -14.63 7.40
N SER A 87 19.16 -15.64 7.98
CA SER A 87 19.38 -16.35 9.27
C SER A 87 18.60 -15.89 10.52
N CYS A 88 17.72 -14.88 10.42
CA CYS A 88 16.85 -14.45 11.52
C CYS A 88 15.36 -14.66 11.16
N SER A 89 14.60 -15.26 12.07
CA SER A 89 13.14 -15.26 11.97
C SER A 89 12.59 -13.92 12.45
N VAL A 90 11.87 -13.24 11.56
CA VAL A 90 11.18 -11.99 11.83
C VAL A 90 9.69 -12.27 11.86
N LYS A 91 9.05 -11.94 12.98
CA LYS A 91 7.59 -12.09 13.09
C LYS A 91 6.91 -10.97 12.33
N PHE A 92 5.74 -11.24 11.74
CA PHE A 92 4.96 -10.22 11.05
C PHE A 92 4.57 -9.05 11.96
N SER A 93 4.35 -9.28 13.26
CA SER A 93 4.11 -8.24 14.26
C SER A 93 5.28 -7.24 14.43
N GLN A 94 6.44 -7.54 13.86
CA GLN A 94 7.63 -6.71 13.87
C GLN A 94 7.95 -6.12 12.49
N VAL A 95 7.08 -6.35 11.51
CA VAL A 95 7.18 -5.84 10.14
C VAL A 95 6.00 -4.90 9.89
N LYS A 96 6.30 -3.73 9.35
CA LYS A 96 5.29 -2.82 8.81
C LYS A 96 5.31 -2.91 7.30
N ILE A 97 4.20 -3.36 6.73
CA ILE A 97 3.95 -3.25 5.29
C ILE A 97 3.42 -1.85 5.00
N THR A 98 4.07 -1.18 4.05
CA THR A 98 3.65 0.13 3.55
C THR A 98 3.31 -0.02 2.07
N ARG A 99 2.11 0.44 1.71
CA ARG A 99 1.70 0.59 0.31
C ARG A 99 2.25 1.91 -0.21
N VAL A 100 3.12 1.86 -1.20
CA VAL A 100 3.70 3.05 -1.85
C VAL A 100 3.06 3.18 -3.21
N PHE A 101 2.50 4.36 -3.51
CA PHE A 101 1.88 4.61 -4.80
C PHE A 101 2.83 4.25 -5.95
N LYS A 102 2.33 3.41 -6.86
CA LYS A 102 2.97 3.03 -8.11
C LYS A 102 2.07 3.51 -9.24
N ARG A 103 2.62 4.36 -10.09
CA ARG A 103 1.92 4.78 -11.31
C ARG A 103 1.78 3.58 -12.25
N PRO A 104 0.60 3.35 -12.85
CA PRO A 104 0.47 2.36 -13.92
C PRO A 104 1.34 2.72 -15.13
N ASP A 105 1.89 1.72 -15.81
CA ASP A 105 2.89 1.90 -16.87
C ASP A 105 2.38 2.72 -18.08
N HIS A 106 1.06 2.88 -18.23
CA HIS A 106 0.42 3.61 -19.33
C HIS A 106 0.13 5.08 -19.05
N MET A 107 0.54 5.63 -17.89
CA MET A 107 0.25 7.02 -17.49
C MET A 107 1.53 7.84 -17.35
N ASN A 108 1.51 9.08 -17.83
CA ASN A 108 2.66 9.98 -17.76
C ASN A 108 2.81 10.66 -16.38
N GLU A 109 3.99 11.24 -16.17
CA GLU A 109 4.27 12.09 -15.02
C GLU A 109 3.41 13.37 -15.06
N GLY A 110 2.70 13.65 -13.97
CA GLY A 110 1.77 14.78 -13.85
C GLY A 110 0.32 14.51 -14.32
N GLU A 111 0.02 13.33 -14.88
CA GLU A 111 -1.37 12.96 -15.23
C GLU A 111 -2.14 12.36 -14.06
N MET A 112 -1.42 11.87 -13.05
CA MET A 112 -1.97 11.31 -11.83
C MET A 112 -1.26 11.85 -10.61
N ASP A 113 -2.05 12.11 -9.58
CA ASP A 113 -1.59 12.37 -8.23
C ASP A 113 -2.28 11.39 -7.26
N ALA A 114 -1.58 11.04 -6.18
CA ALA A 114 -2.07 10.06 -5.24
C ALA A 114 -1.69 10.44 -3.80
N ALA A 115 -2.67 10.31 -2.92
CA ALA A 115 -2.50 10.48 -1.49
C ALA A 115 -3.08 9.28 -0.75
N GLY A 116 -2.47 8.91 0.37
CA GLY A 116 -2.96 7.84 1.22
C GLY A 116 -2.33 7.90 2.59
N ASP A 117 -3.03 7.36 3.58
CA ASP A 117 -2.59 7.28 4.98
C ASP A 117 -1.97 5.92 5.34
N GLY A 118 -1.91 5.01 4.37
CA GLY A 118 -1.43 3.64 4.53
C GLY A 118 -2.55 2.60 4.59
N ASP A 119 -3.78 3.05 4.81
CA ASP A 119 -4.99 2.23 4.81
C ASP A 119 -5.77 2.45 3.51
N VAL A 120 -6.16 3.71 3.24
CA VAL A 120 -6.85 4.11 2.02
C VAL A 120 -5.88 4.85 1.10
N THR A 121 -5.95 4.56 -0.21
CA THR A 121 -5.24 5.35 -1.23
C THR A 121 -6.23 5.97 -2.21
N VAL A 122 -6.15 7.28 -2.39
CA VAL A 122 -6.97 8.06 -3.31
C VAL A 122 -6.11 8.54 -4.46
N ILE A 123 -6.58 8.32 -5.68
CA ILE A 123 -5.87 8.69 -6.92
C ILE A 123 -6.74 9.66 -7.71
N LEU A 124 -6.16 10.81 -8.01
CA LEU A 124 -6.75 11.83 -8.86
C LEU A 124 -6.08 11.80 -10.23
N ARG A 125 -6.89 11.88 -11.29
CA ARG A 125 -6.38 12.14 -12.64
C ARG A 125 -6.46 13.64 -12.86
N LEU A 126 -5.32 14.26 -13.14
CA LEU A 126 -5.16 15.71 -13.23
C LEU A 126 -5.33 16.25 -14.66
N ARG A 127 -5.47 15.36 -15.65
CA ARG A 127 -5.71 15.73 -17.05
C ARG A 127 -6.89 14.96 -17.64
N GLY A 128 -7.81 15.71 -18.24
CA GLY A 128 -8.96 15.26 -19.02
C GLY A 128 -9.55 16.41 -19.80
#